data_AF-A0A413RCX9-F1
#
_entry.id   AF-A0A413RCX9-F1
#
_cell.length_a   1.000
_cell.length_b   1.000
_cell.length_c   1.000
_cell.angle_alpha   90.00
_cell.angle_beta   90.00
_cell.angle_gamma   90.00
#
_symmetry.space_group_name_H-M   'P 1'
#
loop_
_entity.id
_entity.type
_entity.pdbx_description
1 polymer ?
#
loop_
_entity_poly.entity_id
_entity_poly.type
_entity_poly.pdbx_seq_one_letter_code
_entity_poly.pdbx_strand_id
1 'polypeptide(L)'
;MPKDYDIEEAFRAIENELIDSMMRNLSNHRAEETKEGYNWTSWQAEQLKALNKYKQENQKKFTKRFSDINRKITESIIKHRKAGATDQEIDILKAIKKGAKLTHKAGSTIEGAFFRVNDRKLDALLSEINGSMHRAETAMLRMANDQYRKSIFNAQVYFNTGAGTYEKAVDMATKDFLSRGINCVQYKNGARVNIASYAGMALRTANTRAYLQGEGEKRKEWGISTVVVHKRGLPCSKCAKWIGKILIDDVWSGGKASDGPYPLMSQAIAGGLYHPNCNDGHSTYYPGISKEPEKVTKKEMKQAIIAEKQESRDKLIQRNVDKFDRLSNYSLDEENKKKYATRTNQWNNIKEFSNGINIEKVAESGKFNSKRVGNNNVDLIKMKKEFGKKFNQLTNDSATNNSLRKYAKAMLTHRNGTDGEDLYIISKKAGKKLFSKTNSNNILGVELNKEEIELIRQMPSKIGIHNHPTNILPTGSDFVVAGYRKYDFGLVITHDLKVFKYKVGNKPFPATYLDNKVDKYMGKNYNLPILEAQEKALQELSKEGLIEWKEILA
;
A
#
# COMPACT_ATOMS: atom_id res chain seq x y z
N MET A 1 -15.31 -19.05 -11.46
CA MET A 1 -13.86 -19.33 -11.25
C MET A 1 -13.57 -19.69 -9.80
N PRO A 2 -12.85 -20.81 -9.56
CA PRO A 2 -12.34 -21.18 -8.23
C PRO A 2 -11.45 -20.09 -7.60
N LYS A 3 -11.27 -20.14 -6.28
CA LYS A 3 -10.26 -19.32 -5.59
C LYS A 3 -8.86 -19.85 -5.90
N ASP A 4 -7.94 -18.94 -6.20
CA ASP A 4 -6.53 -19.27 -6.44
C ASP A 4 -5.84 -19.79 -5.17
N TYR A 5 -4.88 -20.70 -5.36
CA TYR A 5 -3.95 -21.07 -4.30
C TYR A 5 -3.04 -19.86 -3.99
N ASP A 6 -2.81 -19.56 -2.71
CA ASP A 6 -1.99 -18.41 -2.30
C ASP A 6 -0.48 -18.72 -2.43
N ILE A 7 -0.05 -18.81 -3.68
CA ILE A 7 1.35 -19.02 -4.03
C ILE A 7 2.21 -17.81 -3.69
N GLU A 8 1.61 -16.61 -3.67
CA GLU A 8 2.32 -15.37 -3.36
C GLU A 8 2.78 -15.40 -1.91
N GLU A 9 1.91 -15.80 -0.98
CA GLU A 9 2.28 -16.03 0.42
C GLU A 9 3.32 -17.14 0.58
N ALA A 10 3.18 -18.26 -0.15
CA ALA A 10 4.14 -19.37 -0.07
C ALA A 10 5.57 -18.95 -0.50
N PHE A 11 5.71 -18.21 -1.60
CA PHE A 11 7.00 -17.67 -2.02
C PHE A 11 7.52 -16.58 -1.08
N ARG A 12 6.62 -15.75 -0.53
CA ARG A 12 6.99 -14.73 0.47
C ARG A 12 7.53 -15.36 1.76
N ALA A 13 6.96 -16.48 2.20
CA ALA A 13 7.47 -17.23 3.34
C ALA A 13 8.88 -17.78 3.11
N ILE A 14 9.15 -18.31 1.91
CA ILE A 14 10.50 -18.76 1.52
C ILE A 14 11.48 -17.59 1.46
N GLU A 15 11.06 -16.45 0.89
CA GLU A 15 11.86 -15.22 0.84
C GLU A 15 12.25 -14.76 2.24
N ASN A 16 11.27 -14.61 3.13
CA ASN A 16 11.50 -14.19 4.51
C ASN A 16 12.43 -15.16 5.22
N GLU A 17 12.25 -16.46 5.05
CA GLU A 17 13.12 -17.45 5.69
C GLU A 17 14.58 -17.42 5.18
N LEU A 18 14.78 -17.18 3.89
CA LEU A 18 16.11 -16.98 3.32
C LEU A 18 16.79 -15.73 3.89
N ILE A 19 16.04 -14.64 4.04
CA ILE A 19 16.53 -13.37 4.62
C ILE A 19 16.82 -13.56 6.11
N ASP A 20 15.86 -14.09 6.87
CA ASP A 20 15.99 -14.47 8.28
C ASP A 20 17.28 -15.24 8.54
N SER A 21 17.50 -16.33 7.80
CA SER A 21 18.65 -17.20 8.01
C SER A 21 19.96 -16.52 7.65
N MET A 22 19.96 -15.68 6.61
CA MET A 22 21.12 -14.89 6.25
C MET A 22 21.47 -13.90 7.37
N MET A 23 20.47 -13.18 7.87
CA MET A 23 20.64 -12.16 8.91
C MET A 23 21.03 -12.75 10.26
N ARG A 24 20.49 -13.92 10.63
CA ARG A 24 20.92 -14.65 11.83
C ARG A 24 22.39 -15.05 11.77
N ASN A 25 22.87 -15.54 10.62
CA ASN A 25 24.28 -15.88 10.47
C ASN A 25 25.17 -14.64 10.53
N LEU A 26 24.72 -13.52 9.93
CA LEU A 26 25.40 -12.24 10.06
C LEU A 26 25.41 -11.76 11.52
N SER A 27 24.37 -11.98 12.34
CA SER A 27 24.38 -11.54 13.75
C SER A 27 25.21 -12.43 14.69
N ASN A 28 25.17 -13.75 14.51
CA ASN A 28 25.63 -14.71 15.53
C ASN A 28 27.15 -14.69 15.75
N HIS A 29 27.96 -14.46 14.71
CA HIS A 29 29.41 -14.57 14.83
C HIS A 29 30.06 -13.45 15.68
N ARG A 30 29.37 -12.32 15.94
CA ARG A 30 29.90 -11.28 16.85
C ARG A 30 29.78 -11.66 18.34
N ALA A 31 28.77 -12.43 18.71
CA ALA A 31 28.60 -12.86 20.11
C ALA A 31 29.75 -13.79 20.55
N GLU A 32 30.25 -14.61 19.62
CA GLU A 32 31.41 -15.48 19.81
C GLU A 32 32.73 -14.68 19.78
N GLU A 33 32.89 -13.73 18.85
CA GLU A 33 34.10 -12.89 18.77
C GLU A 33 34.28 -11.94 19.95
N THR A 34 33.19 -11.36 20.48
CA THR A 34 33.27 -10.52 21.69
C THR A 34 33.64 -11.35 22.93
N LYS A 35 33.31 -12.64 22.92
CA LYS A 35 33.65 -13.60 23.98
C LYS A 35 35.08 -14.13 23.84
N GLU A 36 35.62 -14.23 22.62
CA GLU A 36 36.92 -14.86 22.35
C GLU A 36 38.04 -13.91 21.85
N GLY A 37 37.76 -12.63 21.60
CA GLY A 37 38.76 -11.60 21.32
C GLY A 37 39.36 -11.60 19.90
N TYR A 38 38.64 -12.14 18.91
CA TYR A 38 39.14 -12.23 17.53
C TYR A 38 39.14 -10.89 16.76
N ASN A 39 39.96 -10.83 15.70
CA ASN A 39 40.00 -9.73 14.74
C ASN A 39 39.03 -9.98 13.56
N TRP A 40 38.66 -8.89 12.88
CA TRP A 40 37.63 -8.87 11.84
C TRP A 40 37.97 -9.73 10.59
N THR A 41 39.25 -10.01 10.32
CA THR A 41 39.67 -10.89 9.22
C THR A 41 39.21 -12.34 9.46
N SER A 42 39.16 -12.77 10.72
CA SER A 42 38.60 -14.07 11.12
C SER A 42 37.08 -14.11 10.90
N TRP A 43 36.35 -13.02 11.19
CA TRP A 43 34.91 -12.92 10.95
C TRP A 43 34.54 -13.23 9.50
N GLN A 44 35.23 -12.60 8.54
CA GLN A 44 34.93 -12.78 7.12
C GLN A 44 35.12 -14.24 6.68
N ALA A 45 36.17 -14.91 7.17
CA ALA A 45 36.43 -16.32 6.88
C ALA A 45 35.33 -17.22 7.47
N GLU A 46 34.89 -16.96 8.70
CA GLU A 46 33.78 -17.69 9.32
C GLU A 46 32.45 -17.46 8.61
N GLN A 47 32.14 -16.24 8.18
CA GLN A 47 30.95 -15.95 7.39
C GLN A 47 30.95 -16.67 6.04
N LEU A 48 32.12 -16.86 5.41
CA LEU A 48 32.23 -17.64 4.17
C LEU A 48 32.00 -19.14 4.43
N LYS A 49 32.44 -19.68 5.58
CA LYS A 49 32.08 -21.05 6.00
C LYS A 49 30.57 -21.17 6.26
N ALA A 50 29.99 -20.21 6.99
CA ALA A 50 28.56 -20.14 7.26
C ALA A 50 27.73 -20.01 5.97
N LEU A 51 28.21 -19.26 4.98
CA LEU A 51 27.60 -19.16 3.65
C LEU A 51 27.58 -20.52 2.92
N ASN A 52 28.63 -21.33 3.02
CA ASN A 52 28.64 -22.66 2.41
C ASN A 52 27.62 -23.60 3.06
N LYS A 53 27.50 -23.54 4.40
CA LYS A 53 26.46 -24.28 5.13
C LYS A 53 25.06 -23.79 4.77
N TYR A 54 24.84 -22.48 4.77
CA TYR A 54 23.59 -21.83 4.35
C TYR A 54 23.15 -22.30 2.95
N LYS A 55 24.06 -22.35 1.97
CA LYS A 55 23.78 -22.85 0.62
C LYS A 55 23.25 -24.28 0.62
N GLN A 56 23.96 -25.19 1.29
CA GLN A 56 23.62 -26.61 1.33
C GLN A 56 22.30 -26.86 2.07
N GLU A 57 22.11 -26.21 3.22
CA GLU A 57 20.90 -26.34 4.03
C GLU A 57 19.68 -25.81 3.31
N ASN A 58 19.77 -24.62 2.70
CA ASN A 58 18.65 -24.03 1.96
C ASN A 58 18.31 -24.83 0.71
N GLN A 59 19.30 -25.34 -0.02
CA GLN A 59 19.05 -26.22 -1.15
C GLN A 59 18.27 -27.46 -0.70
N LYS A 60 18.71 -28.14 0.36
CA LYS A 60 18.00 -29.33 0.90
C LYS A 60 16.60 -28.98 1.40
N LYS A 61 16.46 -27.89 2.15
CA LYS A 61 15.21 -27.46 2.80
C LYS A 61 14.15 -27.03 1.79
N PHE A 62 14.50 -26.19 0.83
CA PHE A 62 13.53 -25.60 -0.08
C PHE A 62 13.19 -26.49 -1.26
N THR A 63 14.03 -27.48 -1.63
CA THR A 63 13.71 -28.42 -2.72
C THR A 63 12.36 -29.10 -2.51
N LYS A 64 12.08 -29.61 -1.30
CA LYS A 64 10.78 -30.24 -0.99
C LYS A 64 9.63 -29.24 -1.04
N ARG A 65 9.83 -28.04 -0.47
CA ARG A 65 8.80 -26.99 -0.47
C ARG A 65 8.44 -26.52 -1.87
N PHE A 66 9.43 -26.35 -2.75
CA PHE A 66 9.21 -26.01 -4.15
C PHE A 66 8.46 -27.12 -4.89
N SER A 67 8.82 -28.39 -4.67
CA SER A 67 8.07 -29.52 -5.22
C SER A 67 6.59 -29.51 -4.80
N ASP A 68 6.30 -29.28 -3.51
CA ASP A 68 4.93 -29.17 -3.01
C ASP A 68 4.17 -27.97 -3.60
N ILE A 69 4.83 -26.83 -3.76
CA ILE A 69 4.25 -25.65 -4.40
C ILE A 69 3.91 -25.94 -5.87
N ASN A 70 4.84 -26.51 -6.63
CA ASN A 70 4.64 -26.84 -8.05
C ASN A 70 3.53 -27.87 -8.27
N ARG A 71 3.39 -28.85 -7.36
CA ARG A 71 2.26 -29.77 -7.35
C ARG A 71 0.93 -29.02 -7.18
N LYS A 72 0.83 -28.11 -6.20
CA LYS A 72 -0.38 -27.30 -5.98
C LYS A 72 -0.69 -26.34 -7.14
N ILE A 73 0.32 -25.81 -7.82
CA ILE A 73 0.14 -25.05 -9.06
C ILE A 73 -0.54 -25.91 -10.11
N THR A 74 -0.01 -27.11 -10.33
CA THR A 74 -0.55 -28.06 -11.32
C THR A 74 -1.99 -28.43 -10.98
N GLU A 75 -2.28 -28.77 -9.72
CA GLU A 75 -3.64 -29.04 -9.23
C GLU A 75 -4.58 -27.85 -9.45
N SER A 76 -4.11 -26.62 -9.17
CA SER A 76 -4.90 -25.39 -9.35
C SER A 76 -5.26 -25.16 -10.82
N ILE A 77 -4.30 -25.30 -11.73
CA ILE A 77 -4.50 -25.12 -13.18
C ILE A 77 -5.51 -26.15 -13.71
N ILE A 78 -5.36 -27.44 -13.34
CA ILE A 78 -6.28 -28.50 -13.73
C ILE A 78 -7.69 -28.22 -13.20
N LYS A 79 -7.82 -27.77 -11.95
CA LYS A 79 -9.11 -27.41 -11.34
C LYS A 79 -9.78 -26.26 -12.08
N HIS A 80 -9.04 -25.24 -12.46
CA HIS A 80 -9.56 -24.09 -13.21
C HIS A 80 -10.06 -24.48 -14.59
N ARG A 81 -9.31 -25.32 -15.32
CA ARG A 81 -9.78 -25.87 -16.60
C ARG A 81 -11.09 -26.64 -16.45
N LYS A 82 -11.15 -27.57 -15.48
CA LYS A 82 -12.37 -28.35 -15.23
C LYS A 82 -13.56 -27.45 -14.91
N ALA A 83 -13.37 -26.44 -14.07
CA ALA A 83 -14.40 -25.48 -13.74
C ALA A 83 -14.90 -24.72 -14.97
N GLY A 84 -14.00 -24.23 -15.84
CA GLY A 84 -14.38 -23.55 -17.07
C GLY A 84 -15.21 -24.45 -18.00
N ALA A 85 -14.83 -25.71 -18.16
CA ALA A 85 -15.60 -26.67 -18.94
C ALA A 85 -17.01 -26.89 -18.37
N THR A 86 -17.11 -27.17 -17.07
CA THR A 86 -18.41 -27.40 -16.40
C THR A 86 -19.30 -26.15 -16.43
N ASP A 87 -18.75 -24.98 -16.11
CA ASP A 87 -19.50 -23.72 -16.11
C ASP A 87 -20.05 -23.39 -17.51
N GLN A 88 -19.25 -23.65 -18.56
CA GLN A 88 -19.67 -23.42 -19.94
C GLN A 88 -20.72 -24.42 -20.44
N GLU A 89 -20.64 -25.68 -20.02
CA GLU A 89 -21.66 -26.69 -20.33
C GLU A 89 -23.02 -26.30 -19.73
N ILE A 90 -23.04 -25.88 -18.45
CA ILE A 90 -24.26 -25.38 -17.79
C ILE A 90 -24.85 -24.19 -18.56
N ASP A 91 -24.01 -23.26 -19.02
CA ASP A 91 -24.44 -22.12 -19.83
C ASP A 91 -25.06 -22.54 -21.18
N ILE A 92 -24.42 -23.47 -21.88
CA ILE A 92 -24.92 -24.02 -23.16
C ILE A 92 -26.27 -24.71 -22.98
N LEU A 93 -26.42 -25.55 -21.95
CA LEU A 93 -27.68 -26.24 -21.66
C LEU A 93 -28.80 -25.24 -21.32
N LYS A 94 -28.49 -24.16 -20.61
CA LYS A 94 -29.45 -23.07 -20.35
C LYS A 94 -29.85 -22.35 -21.64
N ALA A 95 -28.91 -22.13 -22.57
CA ALA A 95 -29.21 -21.52 -23.86
C ALA A 95 -30.10 -22.43 -24.73
N ILE A 96 -29.85 -23.74 -24.74
CA ILE A 96 -30.71 -24.73 -25.43
C ILE A 96 -32.13 -24.69 -24.85
N LYS A 97 -32.27 -24.66 -23.52
CA LYS A 97 -33.58 -24.53 -22.86
C LYS A 97 -34.32 -23.24 -23.26
N LYS A 98 -33.60 -22.19 -23.65
CA LYS A 98 -34.14 -20.91 -24.16
C LYS A 98 -34.37 -20.90 -25.68
N GLY A 99 -34.15 -22.01 -26.38
CA GLY A 99 -34.41 -22.15 -27.81
C GLY A 99 -33.18 -22.10 -28.72
N ALA A 100 -31.95 -22.19 -28.19
CA ALA A 100 -30.74 -22.22 -29.02
C ALA A 100 -30.69 -23.50 -29.86
N LYS A 101 -30.64 -23.33 -31.20
CA LYS A 101 -30.42 -24.43 -32.14
C LYS A 101 -28.93 -24.68 -32.28
N LEU A 102 -28.39 -25.60 -31.49
CA LEU A 102 -26.97 -25.97 -31.49
C LEU A 102 -26.81 -27.42 -31.93
N THR A 103 -25.79 -27.68 -32.73
CA THR A 103 -25.42 -29.03 -33.16
C THR A 103 -24.28 -29.55 -32.31
N HIS A 104 -24.57 -30.52 -31.44
CA HIS A 104 -23.51 -31.24 -30.73
C HIS A 104 -22.78 -32.16 -31.70
N LYS A 105 -21.45 -32.07 -31.79
CA LYS A 105 -20.69 -33.02 -32.62
C LYS A 105 -20.74 -34.40 -31.95
N ALA A 106 -21.56 -35.30 -32.49
CA ALA A 106 -21.69 -36.68 -32.05
C ALA A 106 -20.32 -37.39 -32.13
N GLY A 107 -19.70 -37.62 -30.97
CA GLY A 107 -18.35 -38.17 -30.84
C GLY A 107 -17.83 -38.08 -29.39
N SER A 108 -18.34 -37.14 -28.60
CA SER A 108 -18.22 -37.13 -27.13
C SER A 108 -19.48 -37.77 -26.53
N THR A 109 -19.41 -39.05 -26.18
CA THR A 109 -20.48 -39.68 -25.38
C THR A 109 -20.65 -38.90 -24.07
N ILE A 110 -21.90 -38.60 -23.74
CA ILE A 110 -22.33 -37.83 -22.56
C ILE A 110 -21.83 -38.47 -21.25
N GLU A 111 -21.47 -39.75 -21.28
CA GLU A 111 -20.92 -40.48 -20.15
C GLU A 111 -19.46 -40.92 -20.42
N GLY A 112 -18.53 -40.51 -19.56
CA GLY A 112 -17.17 -41.05 -19.46
C GLY A 112 -16.07 -40.43 -20.33
N ALA A 113 -16.40 -39.79 -21.47
CA ALA A 113 -15.40 -39.12 -22.33
C ALA A 113 -14.99 -37.70 -21.86
N PHE A 114 -15.60 -37.22 -20.77
CA PHE A 114 -15.49 -35.85 -20.23
C PHE A 114 -14.05 -35.34 -20.00
N PHE A 115 -13.09 -36.26 -19.85
CA PHE A 115 -11.71 -35.92 -19.48
C PHE A 115 -10.68 -36.15 -20.58
N ARG A 116 -11.05 -36.62 -21.77
CA ARG A 116 -10.07 -37.19 -22.73
C ARG A 116 -9.73 -36.36 -23.97
N VAL A 117 -10.22 -35.13 -24.12
CA VAL A 117 -9.98 -34.38 -25.37
C VAL A 117 -9.49 -32.96 -25.11
N ASN A 118 -8.18 -32.84 -24.88
CA ASN A 118 -7.22 -31.94 -25.55
C ASN A 118 -6.04 -31.61 -24.60
N ASP A 119 -5.32 -32.65 -24.15
CA ASP A 119 -4.23 -32.53 -23.19
C ASP A 119 -3.09 -31.63 -23.69
N ARG A 120 -2.82 -31.60 -25.01
CA ARG A 120 -1.66 -30.87 -25.56
C ARG A 120 -1.60 -29.38 -25.20
N LYS A 121 -2.72 -28.65 -25.22
CA LYS A 121 -2.73 -27.21 -24.88
C LYS A 121 -2.58 -26.99 -23.36
N LEU A 122 -3.19 -27.86 -22.56
CA LEU A 122 -3.04 -27.84 -21.10
C LEU A 122 -1.62 -28.24 -20.68
N ASP A 123 -1.06 -29.28 -21.30
CA ASP A 123 0.30 -29.76 -21.08
C ASP A 123 1.33 -28.71 -21.47
N ALA A 124 1.12 -28.00 -22.59
CA ALA A 124 1.96 -26.88 -22.98
C ALA A 124 1.92 -25.75 -21.93
N LEU A 125 0.73 -25.42 -21.41
CA LEU A 125 0.58 -24.42 -20.34
C LEU A 125 1.25 -24.88 -19.04
N LEU A 126 1.04 -26.13 -18.63
CA LEU A 126 1.67 -26.72 -17.44
C LEU A 126 3.19 -26.74 -17.57
N SER A 127 3.72 -27.12 -18.74
CA SER A 127 5.14 -27.12 -19.04
C SER A 127 5.74 -25.70 -19.00
N GLU A 128 5.07 -24.71 -19.60
CA GLU A 128 5.49 -23.30 -19.58
C GLU A 128 5.59 -22.78 -18.14
N ILE A 129 4.56 -23.03 -17.33
CA ILE A 129 4.47 -22.55 -15.96
C ILE A 129 5.48 -23.25 -15.06
N ASN A 130 5.55 -24.59 -15.08
CA ASN A 130 6.50 -25.35 -14.28
C ASN A 130 7.95 -24.99 -14.64
N GLY A 131 8.27 -24.86 -15.93
CA GLY A 131 9.59 -24.41 -16.37
C GLY A 131 9.90 -22.98 -15.91
N SER A 132 8.91 -22.09 -15.92
CA SER A 132 9.06 -20.72 -15.43
C SER A 132 9.25 -20.66 -13.91
N MET A 133 8.53 -21.49 -13.15
CA MET A 133 8.68 -21.59 -11.69
C MET A 133 10.05 -22.15 -11.31
N HIS A 134 10.50 -23.25 -11.92
CA HIS A 134 11.84 -23.81 -11.65
C HIS A 134 12.98 -22.83 -11.91
N ARG A 135 12.89 -22.03 -12.98
CA ARG A 135 13.85 -20.95 -13.22
C ARG A 135 13.81 -19.89 -12.13
N ALA A 136 12.61 -19.52 -11.67
CA ALA A 136 12.41 -18.51 -10.64
C ALA A 136 12.94 -18.99 -9.27
N GLU A 137 12.69 -20.25 -8.92
CA GLU A 137 13.20 -20.94 -7.72
C GLU A 137 14.74 -20.98 -7.69
N THR A 138 15.34 -21.39 -8.81
CA THR A 138 16.79 -21.43 -8.97
C THR A 138 17.40 -20.03 -8.84
N ALA A 139 16.78 -19.04 -9.50
CA ALA A 139 17.24 -17.66 -9.46
C ALA A 139 17.07 -17.03 -8.08
N MET A 140 16.03 -17.41 -7.33
CA MET A 140 15.79 -16.97 -5.95
C MET A 140 16.91 -17.43 -5.02
N LEU A 141 17.22 -18.74 -5.02
CA LEU A 141 18.32 -19.28 -4.21
C LEU A 141 19.67 -18.69 -4.60
N ARG A 142 19.93 -18.55 -5.91
CA ARG A 142 21.16 -17.93 -6.41
C ARG A 142 21.30 -16.48 -5.96
N MET A 143 20.25 -15.67 -6.12
CA MET A 143 20.26 -14.27 -5.70
C MET A 143 20.48 -14.15 -4.19
N ALA A 144 19.84 -14.99 -3.36
CA ALA A 144 20.07 -14.98 -1.91
C ALA A 144 21.55 -15.25 -1.57
N ASN A 145 22.18 -16.22 -2.23
CA ASN A 145 23.60 -16.52 -2.07
C ASN A 145 24.51 -15.34 -2.49
N ASP A 146 24.19 -14.71 -3.62
CA ASP A 146 24.96 -13.57 -4.15
C ASP A 146 24.83 -12.35 -3.21
N GLN A 147 23.63 -12.09 -2.69
CA GLN A 147 23.39 -10.99 -1.75
C GLN A 147 24.04 -11.24 -0.39
N TYR A 148 24.06 -12.48 0.09
CA TYR A 148 24.78 -12.82 1.31
C TYR A 148 26.28 -12.56 1.12
N ARG A 149 26.90 -13.10 0.05
CA ARG A 149 28.31 -12.85 -0.26
C ARG A 149 28.63 -11.35 -0.37
N LYS A 150 27.78 -10.60 -1.06
CA LYS A 150 27.92 -9.15 -1.22
C LYS A 150 27.81 -8.41 0.13
N SER A 151 26.89 -8.83 0.99
CA SER A 151 26.68 -8.22 2.30
C SER A 151 27.90 -8.42 3.21
N ILE A 152 28.50 -9.62 3.20
CA ILE A 152 29.75 -9.90 3.94
C ILE A 152 30.86 -8.93 3.50
N PHE A 153 31.09 -8.81 2.19
CA PHE A 153 32.14 -7.94 1.65
C PHE A 153 31.88 -6.45 1.91
N ASN A 154 30.65 -5.98 1.70
CA ASN A 154 30.30 -4.58 1.91
C ASN A 154 30.36 -4.18 3.38
N ALA A 155 29.96 -5.06 4.30
CA ALA A 155 30.04 -4.80 5.73
C ALA A 155 31.49 -4.57 6.17
N GLN A 156 32.42 -5.39 5.67
CA GLN A 156 33.86 -5.23 5.88
C GLN A 156 34.36 -3.85 5.43
N VAL A 157 33.95 -3.41 4.24
CA VAL A 157 34.37 -2.11 3.69
C VAL A 157 33.82 -0.99 4.56
N TYR A 158 32.53 -1.02 4.91
CA TYR A 158 31.90 0.02 5.72
C TYR A 158 32.52 0.12 7.11
N PHE A 159 32.82 -1.00 7.75
CA PHE A 159 33.49 -1.03 9.04
C PHE A 159 34.89 -0.39 8.98
N ASN A 160 35.71 -0.78 7.99
CA ASN A 160 37.07 -0.24 7.81
C ASN A 160 37.09 1.28 7.54
N THR A 161 36.03 1.82 6.95
CA THR A 161 35.90 3.27 6.70
C THR A 161 35.47 4.08 7.93
N GLY A 162 35.32 3.44 9.10
CA GLY A 162 34.92 4.11 10.33
C GLY A 162 33.42 4.47 10.38
N ALA A 163 32.57 3.79 9.60
CA ALA A 163 31.14 4.11 9.46
C ALA A 163 30.27 3.84 10.71
N GLY A 164 30.89 3.58 11.86
CA GLY A 164 30.22 3.35 13.14
C GLY A 164 30.41 1.93 13.66
N THR A 165 29.40 1.42 14.38
CA THR A 165 29.41 0.07 14.93
C THR A 165 29.29 -1.00 13.84
N TYR A 166 29.68 -2.22 14.19
CA TYR A 166 29.44 -3.41 13.36
C TYR A 166 28.00 -3.49 12.82
N GLU A 167 27.01 -3.32 13.71
CA GLU A 167 25.61 -3.40 13.35
C GLU A 167 25.26 -2.38 12.27
N LYS A 168 25.78 -1.16 12.40
CA LYS A 168 25.58 -0.11 11.39
C LYS A 168 26.23 -0.48 10.05
N ALA A 169 27.40 -1.10 10.06
CA ALA A 169 28.07 -1.58 8.84
C ALA A 169 27.28 -2.70 8.14
N VAL A 170 26.76 -3.67 8.89
CA VAL A 170 25.90 -4.75 8.35
C VAL A 170 24.57 -4.19 7.84
N ASP A 171 23.95 -3.27 8.57
CA ASP A 171 22.70 -2.63 8.15
C ASP A 171 22.92 -1.84 6.85
N MET A 172 24.03 -1.12 6.73
CA MET A 172 24.39 -0.42 5.49
C MET A 172 24.61 -1.39 4.33
N ALA A 173 25.28 -2.52 4.58
CA ALA A 173 25.57 -3.55 3.57
C ALA A 173 24.30 -4.26 3.06
N THR A 174 23.32 -4.47 3.94
CA THR A 174 22.10 -5.25 3.65
C THR A 174 20.91 -4.38 3.25
N LYS A 175 20.90 -3.08 3.59
CA LYS A 175 19.78 -2.14 3.38
C LYS A 175 19.16 -2.21 1.98
N ASP A 176 19.99 -2.18 0.95
CA ASP A 176 19.55 -2.15 -0.43
C ASP A 176 18.85 -3.47 -0.83
N PHE A 177 19.39 -4.62 -0.39
CA PHE A 177 18.77 -5.92 -0.57
C PHE A 177 17.47 -6.04 0.23
N LEU A 178 17.49 -5.79 1.55
CA LEU A 178 16.32 -5.83 2.42
C LEU A 178 15.19 -4.92 1.92
N SER A 179 15.54 -3.75 1.36
CA SER A 179 14.54 -2.82 0.85
C SER A 179 13.79 -3.34 -0.38
N ARG A 180 14.41 -4.20 -1.18
CA ARG A 180 13.87 -4.71 -2.45
C ARG A 180 13.39 -6.16 -2.38
N GLY A 181 13.87 -6.91 -1.39
CA GLY A 181 13.71 -8.36 -1.34
C GLY A 181 14.45 -9.06 -2.48
N ILE A 182 14.08 -10.32 -2.71
CA ILE A 182 14.57 -11.15 -3.82
C ILE A 182 13.81 -10.75 -5.08
N ASN A 183 14.42 -9.90 -5.90
CA ASN A 183 13.89 -9.40 -7.16
C ASN A 183 14.59 -9.99 -8.39
N CYS A 184 14.76 -11.32 -8.40
CA CYS A 184 15.55 -12.05 -9.39
C CYS A 184 14.91 -12.14 -10.78
N VAL A 185 13.66 -11.71 -10.94
CA VAL A 185 12.97 -11.68 -12.24
C VAL A 185 13.05 -10.29 -12.85
N GLN A 186 13.51 -10.23 -14.10
CA GLN A 186 13.61 -9.01 -14.89
C GLN A 186 12.73 -9.10 -16.13
N TYR A 187 11.93 -8.06 -16.37
CA TYR A 187 11.14 -7.91 -17.58
C TYR A 187 11.97 -7.33 -18.73
N LYS A 188 11.47 -7.47 -19.96
CA LYS A 188 12.15 -6.96 -21.18
C LYS A 188 12.51 -5.47 -21.12
N ASN A 189 11.75 -4.68 -20.37
CA ASN A 189 12.00 -3.25 -20.17
C ASN A 189 13.04 -2.95 -19.05
N GLY A 190 13.75 -3.96 -18.56
CA GLY A 190 14.75 -3.82 -17.50
C GLY A 190 14.19 -3.77 -16.08
N ALA A 191 12.87 -3.59 -15.92
CA ALA A 191 12.23 -3.53 -14.60
C ALA A 191 12.36 -4.88 -13.88
N ARG A 192 12.71 -4.82 -12.59
CA ARG A 192 12.79 -6.00 -11.72
C ARG A 192 11.56 -6.10 -10.84
N VAL A 193 11.09 -7.33 -10.62
CA VAL A 193 9.93 -7.62 -9.79
C VAL A 193 10.33 -8.58 -8.67
N ASN A 194 9.73 -8.39 -7.49
CA ASN A 194 9.87 -9.33 -6.38
C ASN A 194 9.33 -10.71 -6.78
N ILE A 195 10.02 -11.77 -6.36
CA ILE A 195 9.73 -13.15 -6.73
C ILE A 195 8.32 -13.60 -6.32
N ALA A 196 7.84 -13.22 -5.14
CA ALA A 196 6.50 -13.58 -4.67
C ALA A 196 5.41 -12.95 -5.55
N SER A 197 5.56 -11.66 -5.87
CA SER A 197 4.64 -10.96 -6.78
C SER A 197 4.64 -11.55 -8.19
N TYR A 198 5.79 -12.01 -8.68
CA TYR A 198 5.89 -12.71 -9.96
C TYR A 198 5.17 -14.05 -9.93
N ALA A 199 5.40 -14.87 -8.91
CA ALA A 199 4.76 -16.19 -8.76
C ALA A 199 3.23 -16.06 -8.69
N GLY A 200 2.72 -15.12 -7.88
CA GLY A 200 1.29 -14.81 -7.81
C GLY A 200 0.71 -14.37 -9.15
N MET A 201 1.36 -13.44 -9.84
CA MET A 201 0.93 -12.97 -11.16
C MET A 201 0.90 -14.10 -12.20
N ALA A 202 1.95 -14.92 -12.24
CA ALA A 202 2.08 -16.02 -13.20
C ALA A 202 0.98 -17.08 -12.98
N LEU A 203 0.73 -17.48 -11.73
CA LEU A 203 -0.33 -18.45 -11.41
C LEU A 203 -1.71 -17.91 -11.77
N ARG A 204 -2.04 -16.66 -11.39
CA ARG A 204 -3.33 -16.05 -11.75
C ARG A 204 -3.54 -16.05 -13.27
N THR A 205 -2.52 -15.66 -14.01
CA THR A 205 -2.55 -15.66 -15.48
C THR A 205 -2.75 -17.08 -16.04
N ALA A 206 -2.06 -18.07 -15.49
CA ALA A 206 -2.20 -19.47 -15.89
C ALA A 206 -3.61 -20.02 -15.59
N ASN A 207 -4.15 -19.72 -14.41
CA ASN A 207 -5.49 -20.13 -13.99
C ASN A 207 -6.57 -19.53 -14.89
N THR A 208 -6.47 -18.24 -15.23
CA THR A 208 -7.37 -17.61 -16.22
C THR A 208 -7.27 -18.31 -17.56
N ARG A 209 -6.06 -18.55 -18.09
CA ARG A 209 -5.88 -19.24 -19.39
C ARG A 209 -6.43 -20.66 -19.37
N ALA A 210 -6.23 -21.40 -18.28
CA ALA A 210 -6.73 -22.76 -18.11
C ALA A 210 -8.25 -22.80 -18.08
N TYR A 211 -8.87 -21.88 -17.34
CA TYR A 211 -10.32 -21.74 -17.29
C TYR A 211 -10.90 -21.42 -18.68
N LEU A 212 -10.34 -20.43 -19.39
CA LEU A 212 -10.77 -20.08 -20.75
C LEU A 212 -10.55 -21.22 -21.76
N GLN A 213 -9.48 -22.01 -21.59
CA GLN A 213 -9.24 -23.22 -22.38
C GLN A 213 -10.36 -24.25 -22.17
N GLY A 214 -10.80 -24.47 -20.92
CA GLY A 214 -11.92 -25.36 -20.61
C GLY A 214 -13.25 -24.90 -21.21
N GLU A 215 -13.55 -23.60 -21.10
CA GLU A 215 -14.75 -23.04 -21.75
C GLU A 215 -14.70 -23.18 -23.27
N GLY A 216 -13.55 -22.85 -23.88
CA GLY A 216 -13.38 -22.89 -25.32
C GLY A 216 -13.48 -24.30 -25.91
N GLU A 217 -12.96 -25.32 -25.21
CA GLU A 217 -13.13 -26.73 -25.57
C GLU A 217 -14.60 -27.13 -25.64
N LYS A 218 -15.40 -26.73 -24.64
CA LYS A 218 -16.84 -27.02 -24.65
C LYS A 218 -17.55 -26.27 -25.77
N ARG A 219 -17.28 -24.99 -25.97
CA ARG A 219 -17.81 -24.25 -27.12
C ARG A 219 -17.50 -24.96 -28.45
N LYS A 220 -16.28 -25.47 -28.62
CA LYS A 220 -15.87 -26.22 -29.81
C LYS A 220 -16.68 -27.51 -30.03
N GLU A 221 -16.95 -28.27 -28.97
CA GLU A 221 -17.79 -29.49 -29.02
C GLU A 221 -19.21 -29.20 -29.54
N TRP A 222 -19.75 -28.06 -29.13
CA TRP A 222 -21.08 -27.58 -29.51
C TRP A 222 -21.09 -26.72 -30.78
N GLY A 223 -19.95 -26.61 -31.47
CA GLY A 223 -19.84 -25.87 -32.73
C GLY A 223 -19.96 -24.35 -32.60
N ILE A 224 -19.71 -23.81 -31.41
CA ILE A 224 -19.79 -22.37 -31.11
C ILE A 224 -18.40 -21.76 -31.18
N SER A 225 -18.27 -20.66 -31.92
CA SER A 225 -17.03 -19.87 -31.99
C SER A 225 -17.22 -18.40 -31.64
N THR A 226 -18.45 -17.93 -31.40
CA THR A 226 -18.73 -16.52 -31.08
C THR A 226 -18.80 -16.28 -29.58
N VAL A 227 -18.04 -15.31 -29.10
CA VAL A 227 -17.99 -14.91 -27.69
C VAL A 227 -18.16 -13.42 -27.55
N VAL A 228 -18.58 -12.97 -26.37
CA VAL A 228 -18.76 -11.56 -26.07
C VAL A 228 -17.98 -11.20 -24.80
N VAL A 229 -17.16 -10.16 -24.90
CA VAL A 229 -16.39 -9.66 -23.76
C VAL A 229 -17.30 -8.76 -22.93
N HIS A 230 -17.70 -9.22 -21.76
CA HIS A 230 -18.58 -8.46 -20.88
C HIS A 230 -17.83 -7.46 -20.02
N LYS A 231 -18.55 -6.41 -19.64
CA LYS A 231 -18.10 -5.41 -18.69
C LYS A 231 -18.24 -5.94 -17.26
N ARG A 232 -17.13 -6.12 -16.55
CA ARG A 232 -17.10 -6.46 -15.12
C ARG A 232 -16.69 -5.24 -14.29
N GLY A 233 -17.62 -4.29 -14.12
CA GLY A 233 -17.35 -3.04 -13.40
C GLY A 233 -16.51 -2.06 -14.22
N LEU A 234 -15.41 -1.55 -13.65
CA LEU A 234 -14.53 -0.58 -14.31
C LEU A 234 -13.44 -1.31 -15.10
N PRO A 235 -13.40 -1.15 -16.43
CA PRO A 235 -12.46 -1.88 -17.27
C PRO A 235 -11.06 -1.28 -17.23
N CYS A 236 -10.02 -2.11 -17.30
CA CYS A 236 -8.67 -1.57 -17.48
C CYS A 236 -8.53 -0.93 -18.88
N SER A 237 -7.58 0.00 -19.01
CA SER A 237 -7.32 0.71 -20.28
C SER A 237 -7.01 -0.21 -21.47
N LYS A 238 -6.40 -1.37 -21.21
CA LYS A 238 -6.01 -2.34 -22.24
C LYS A 238 -7.20 -3.17 -22.75
N CYS A 239 -8.10 -3.57 -21.86
CA CYS A 239 -9.27 -4.39 -22.20
C CYS A 239 -10.48 -3.56 -22.63
N ALA A 240 -10.57 -2.29 -22.21
CA ALA A 240 -11.70 -1.40 -22.50
C ALA A 240 -12.07 -1.33 -23.99
N LYS A 241 -11.09 -1.42 -24.90
CA LYS A 241 -11.32 -1.41 -26.36
C LYS A 241 -12.03 -2.65 -26.90
N TRP A 242 -12.07 -3.74 -26.15
CA TRP A 242 -12.65 -5.02 -26.56
C TRP A 242 -13.97 -5.32 -25.85
N ILE A 243 -14.23 -4.67 -24.72
CA ILE A 243 -15.47 -4.85 -23.96
C ILE A 243 -16.67 -4.37 -24.77
N GLY A 244 -17.73 -5.18 -24.73
CA GLY A 244 -18.95 -4.96 -25.50
C GLY A 244 -18.82 -5.35 -26.98
N LYS A 245 -17.71 -5.97 -27.40
CA LYS A 245 -17.56 -6.53 -28.74
C LYS A 245 -17.82 -8.02 -28.74
N ILE A 246 -18.45 -8.48 -29.81
CA ILE A 246 -18.50 -9.89 -30.18
C ILE A 246 -17.19 -10.20 -30.90
N LEU A 247 -16.58 -11.33 -30.57
CA LEU A 247 -15.33 -11.83 -31.12
C LEU A 247 -15.51 -13.27 -31.60
N ILE A 248 -14.69 -13.67 -32.57
CA ILE A 248 -14.54 -15.09 -32.94
C ILE A 248 -13.39 -15.67 -32.12
N ASP A 249 -13.67 -16.68 -31.31
CA ASP A 249 -12.68 -17.39 -30.51
C ASP A 249 -11.88 -18.41 -31.35
N ASP A 250 -10.89 -17.90 -32.06
CA ASP A 250 -9.89 -18.67 -32.79
C ASP A 250 -8.79 -19.28 -31.89
N VAL A 251 -8.75 -18.89 -30.61
CA VAL A 251 -7.68 -19.27 -29.67
C VAL A 251 -8.03 -20.55 -28.94
N TRP A 252 -9.22 -20.62 -28.34
CA TRP A 252 -9.64 -21.75 -27.50
C TRP A 252 -10.68 -22.61 -28.22
N SER A 253 -11.74 -22.01 -28.77
CA SER A 253 -12.80 -22.72 -29.50
C SER A 253 -12.43 -23.15 -30.92
N GLY A 254 -11.41 -22.54 -31.53
CA GLY A 254 -10.94 -22.89 -32.87
C GLY A 254 -11.82 -22.35 -34.00
N GLY A 255 -12.44 -21.19 -33.77
CA GLY A 255 -13.14 -20.44 -34.80
C GLY A 255 -12.23 -19.94 -35.91
N LYS A 256 -12.84 -19.52 -37.02
CA LYS A 256 -12.15 -18.97 -38.20
C LYS A 256 -12.75 -17.62 -38.56
N ALA A 257 -11.98 -16.77 -39.24
CA ALA A 257 -12.46 -15.47 -39.71
C ALA A 257 -13.72 -15.56 -40.60
N SER A 258 -13.95 -16.71 -41.25
CA SER A 258 -15.15 -16.99 -42.02
C SER A 258 -16.42 -17.19 -41.18
N ASP A 259 -16.30 -17.38 -39.86
CA ASP A 259 -17.42 -17.70 -38.97
C ASP A 259 -18.32 -16.47 -38.67
N GLY A 260 -17.88 -15.26 -39.05
CA GLY A 260 -18.71 -14.06 -38.93
C GLY A 260 -17.95 -12.76 -39.17
N PRO A 261 -18.66 -11.61 -39.19
CA PRO A 261 -18.07 -10.29 -39.42
C PRO A 261 -17.44 -9.69 -38.15
N TYR A 262 -16.83 -10.52 -37.30
CA TYR A 262 -16.30 -10.11 -35.99
C TYR A 262 -14.77 -10.22 -35.93
N PRO A 263 -14.09 -9.39 -35.11
CA PRO A 263 -12.65 -9.51 -34.91
C PRO A 263 -12.27 -10.86 -34.25
N LEU A 264 -11.05 -11.30 -34.51
CA LEU A 264 -10.50 -12.53 -33.89
C LEU A 264 -10.09 -12.31 -32.43
N MET A 265 -10.25 -13.34 -31.61
CA MET A 265 -9.78 -13.36 -30.22
C MET A 265 -8.26 -13.20 -30.14
N SER A 266 -7.51 -13.83 -31.05
CA SER A 266 -6.05 -13.66 -31.14
C SER A 266 -5.65 -12.20 -31.39
N GLN A 267 -6.39 -11.49 -32.26
CA GLN A 267 -6.20 -10.05 -32.49
C GLN A 267 -6.52 -9.25 -31.22
N ALA A 268 -7.55 -9.65 -30.46
CA ALA A 268 -7.90 -9.00 -29.21
C ALA A 268 -6.81 -9.15 -28.15
N ILE A 269 -6.26 -10.36 -28.02
CA ILE A 269 -5.15 -10.68 -27.11
C ILE A 269 -3.88 -9.93 -27.51
N ALA A 270 -3.53 -9.90 -28.80
CA ALA A 270 -2.42 -9.08 -29.30
C ALA A 270 -2.63 -7.60 -28.99
N GLY A 271 -3.89 -7.16 -28.97
CA GLY A 271 -4.29 -5.83 -28.53
C GLY A 271 -4.20 -5.59 -27.02
N GLY A 272 -3.98 -6.59 -26.19
CA GLY A 272 -3.86 -6.45 -24.73
C GLY A 272 -5.05 -6.97 -23.91
N LEU A 273 -6.03 -7.63 -24.54
CA LEU A 273 -7.02 -8.42 -23.81
C LEU A 273 -6.31 -9.58 -23.07
N TYR A 274 -6.73 -9.88 -21.84
CA TYR A 274 -6.09 -10.91 -20.98
C TYR A 274 -4.60 -10.66 -20.69
N HIS A 275 -4.22 -9.40 -20.50
CA HIS A 275 -2.89 -9.05 -20.00
C HIS A 275 -2.61 -9.67 -18.59
N PRO A 276 -1.36 -9.71 -18.12
CA PRO A 276 -1.05 -10.23 -16.78
C PRO A 276 -1.87 -9.53 -15.68
N ASN A 277 -2.38 -10.30 -14.71
CA ASN A 277 -3.33 -9.86 -13.67
C ASN A 277 -4.69 -9.33 -14.19
N CYS A 278 -5.08 -9.64 -15.43
CA CYS A 278 -6.41 -9.30 -15.94
C CYS A 278 -7.48 -10.14 -15.23
N ASN A 279 -8.56 -9.49 -14.82
CA ASN A 279 -9.73 -10.12 -14.19
C ASN A 279 -10.94 -10.20 -15.13
N ASP A 280 -10.77 -9.78 -16.40
CA ASP A 280 -11.81 -9.82 -17.40
C ASP A 280 -12.01 -11.27 -17.89
N GLY A 281 -13.21 -11.53 -18.39
CA GLY A 281 -13.62 -12.79 -19.00
C GLY A 281 -14.52 -12.52 -20.20
N HIS A 282 -14.87 -13.57 -20.91
CA HIS A 282 -15.90 -13.51 -21.95
C HIS A 282 -16.96 -14.57 -21.68
N SER A 283 -18.15 -14.40 -22.25
CA SER A 283 -19.17 -15.43 -22.27
C SER A 283 -19.47 -15.85 -23.70
N THR A 284 -20.21 -16.93 -23.86
CA THR A 284 -20.70 -17.35 -25.17
C THR A 284 -21.75 -16.38 -25.71
N TYR A 285 -21.59 -15.99 -26.97
CA TYR A 285 -22.59 -15.22 -27.69
C TYR A 285 -23.46 -16.16 -28.53
N TYR A 286 -24.75 -16.23 -28.20
CA TYR A 286 -25.77 -16.98 -28.94
C TYR A 286 -26.59 -15.99 -29.77
N PRO A 287 -26.45 -15.97 -31.11
CA PRO A 287 -27.24 -15.09 -31.97
C PRO A 287 -28.74 -15.22 -31.70
N GLY A 288 -29.42 -14.09 -31.49
CA GLY A 288 -30.87 -14.04 -31.22
C GLY A 288 -31.31 -14.44 -29.80
N ILE A 289 -30.38 -14.87 -28.92
CA ILE A 289 -30.68 -15.28 -27.53
C ILE A 289 -29.90 -14.45 -26.53
N SER A 290 -28.61 -14.21 -26.79
CA SER A 290 -27.79 -13.34 -25.95
C SER A 290 -28.28 -11.90 -26.07
N LYS A 291 -28.36 -11.21 -24.91
CA LYS A 291 -28.63 -9.77 -24.87
C LYS A 291 -27.53 -9.00 -25.59
N GLU A 292 -27.89 -7.83 -26.13
CA GLU A 292 -26.91 -6.96 -26.76
C GLU A 292 -25.80 -6.57 -25.78
N PRO A 293 -24.52 -6.66 -26.18
CA PRO A 293 -23.41 -6.31 -25.30
C PRO A 293 -23.45 -4.87 -24.82
N GLU A 294 -23.28 -4.68 -23.51
CA GLU A 294 -23.05 -3.35 -22.94
C GLU A 294 -21.67 -2.81 -23.34
N LYS A 295 -21.66 -1.59 -23.90
CA LYS A 295 -20.43 -0.86 -24.23
C LYS A 295 -19.91 -0.06 -23.03
N VAL A 296 -18.60 0.16 -22.99
CA VAL A 296 -17.97 1.02 -21.99
C VAL A 296 -18.31 2.48 -22.28
N THR A 297 -18.84 3.20 -21.30
CA THR A 297 -19.14 4.64 -21.45
C THR A 297 -17.89 5.50 -21.21
N LYS A 298 -17.87 6.72 -21.76
CA LYS A 298 -16.78 7.70 -21.50
C LYS A 298 -16.62 8.02 -20.01
N LYS A 299 -17.72 8.03 -19.25
CA LYS A 299 -17.72 8.27 -17.79
C LYS A 299 -17.01 7.15 -17.04
N GLU A 300 -17.28 5.90 -17.40
CA GLU A 300 -16.67 4.72 -16.79
C GLU A 300 -15.19 4.62 -17.14
N MET A 301 -14.80 4.99 -18.35
CA MET A 301 -13.38 5.05 -18.70
C MET A 301 -12.62 6.08 -17.84
N LYS A 302 -13.23 7.24 -17.54
CA LYS A 302 -12.64 8.22 -16.61
C LYS A 302 -12.54 7.65 -15.18
N GLN A 303 -13.57 6.95 -14.72
CA GLN A 303 -13.56 6.29 -13.41
C GLN A 303 -12.52 5.17 -13.34
N ALA A 304 -12.35 4.39 -14.39
CA ALA A 304 -11.34 3.34 -14.48
C ALA A 304 -9.91 3.91 -14.38
N ILE A 305 -9.62 5.05 -15.03
CA ILE A 305 -8.33 5.73 -14.90
C ILE A 305 -8.08 6.17 -13.45
N ILE A 306 -9.11 6.67 -12.76
CA ILE A 306 -9.01 7.05 -11.35
C ILE A 306 -8.75 5.82 -10.48
N ALA A 307 -9.49 4.72 -10.71
CA ALA A 307 -9.33 3.47 -9.98
C ALA A 307 -7.93 2.85 -10.20
N GLU A 308 -7.41 2.85 -11.43
CA GLU A 308 -6.07 2.35 -11.74
C GLU A 308 -4.97 3.17 -11.03
N LYS A 309 -5.13 4.50 -10.98
CA LYS A 309 -4.23 5.38 -10.21
C LYS A 309 -4.29 5.08 -8.71
N GLN A 310 -5.48 4.84 -8.19
CA GLN A 310 -5.68 4.48 -6.78
C GLN A 310 -5.04 3.12 -6.47
N GLU A 311 -5.29 2.10 -7.27
CA GLU A 311 -4.68 0.78 -7.12
C GLU A 311 -3.14 0.84 -7.22
N SER A 312 -2.60 1.63 -8.15
CA SER A 312 -1.16 1.87 -8.24
C SER A 312 -0.60 2.54 -6.98
N ARG A 313 -1.35 3.47 -6.39
CA ARG A 313 -1.00 4.11 -5.12
C ARG A 313 -1.04 3.12 -3.97
N ASP A 314 -2.07 2.28 -3.87
CA ASP A 314 -2.20 1.27 -2.82
C ASP A 314 -1.09 0.22 -2.91
N LYS A 315 -0.73 -0.21 -4.12
CA LYS A 315 0.43 -1.08 -4.36
C LYS A 315 1.74 -0.42 -3.94
N LEU A 316 1.91 0.88 -4.19
CA LEU A 316 3.10 1.63 -3.75
C LEU A 316 3.16 1.72 -2.22
N ILE A 317 2.02 1.97 -1.57
CA ILE A 317 1.92 2.01 -0.11
C ILE A 317 2.31 0.65 0.46
N GLN A 318 1.71 -0.44 -0.03
CA GLN A 318 2.02 -1.80 0.42
C GLN A 318 3.51 -2.13 0.23
N ARG A 319 4.10 -1.79 -0.92
CA ARG A 319 5.55 -2.01 -1.16
C ARG A 319 6.42 -1.28 -0.16
N ASN A 320 6.02 -0.08 0.27
CA ASN A 320 6.76 0.66 1.29
C ASN A 320 6.56 0.06 2.68
N VAL A 321 5.34 -0.39 3.03
CA VAL A 321 5.11 -1.18 4.25
C VAL A 321 6.05 -2.38 4.28
N ASP A 322 6.02 -3.23 3.25
CA ASP A 322 6.85 -4.45 3.20
C ASP A 322 8.35 -4.12 3.25
N LYS A 323 8.77 -3.04 2.59
CA LYS A 323 10.15 -2.57 2.60
C LYS A 323 10.62 -2.17 4.00
N PHE A 324 9.85 -1.34 4.69
CA PHE A 324 10.25 -0.84 6.00
C PHE A 324 10.04 -1.90 7.08
N ASP A 325 9.07 -2.81 6.91
CA ASP A 325 8.87 -3.97 7.76
C ASP A 325 10.10 -4.88 7.72
N ARG A 326 10.55 -5.28 6.53
CA ARG A 326 11.81 -6.04 6.38
C ARG A 326 13.00 -5.29 6.98
N LEU A 327 13.17 -4.01 6.66
CA LEU A 327 14.27 -3.23 7.23
C LEU A 327 14.21 -3.15 8.76
N SER A 328 13.02 -3.04 9.34
CA SER A 328 12.80 -3.00 10.79
C SER A 328 13.14 -4.34 11.44
N ASN A 329 12.64 -5.43 10.89
CA ASN A 329 12.77 -6.77 11.48
C ASN A 329 14.20 -7.31 11.36
N TYR A 330 14.93 -6.90 10.32
CA TYR A 330 16.25 -7.44 10.00
C TYR A 330 17.43 -6.51 10.26
N SER A 331 17.21 -5.24 10.60
CA SER A 331 18.33 -4.39 11.04
C SER A 331 18.93 -4.95 12.32
N LEU A 332 20.24 -4.86 12.48
CA LEU A 332 20.94 -5.23 13.71
C LEU A 332 21.05 -4.03 14.66
N ASP A 333 21.20 -2.81 14.13
CA ASP A 333 21.37 -1.60 14.95
C ASP A 333 20.04 -1.13 15.54
N GLU A 334 20.02 -0.90 16.85
CA GLU A 334 18.79 -0.53 17.57
C GLU A 334 18.20 0.82 17.12
N GLU A 335 19.04 1.77 16.71
CA GLU A 335 18.57 3.06 16.18
C GLU A 335 17.89 2.84 14.82
N ASN A 336 18.48 2.03 13.94
CA ASN A 336 17.89 1.66 12.66
C ASN A 336 16.60 0.86 12.81
N LYS A 337 16.55 -0.14 13.70
CA LYS A 337 15.32 -0.91 14.01
C LYS A 337 14.18 0.03 14.39
N LYS A 338 14.39 0.90 15.39
CA LYS A 338 13.38 1.88 15.84
C LYS A 338 12.96 2.81 14.71
N LYS A 339 13.93 3.36 13.97
CA LYS A 339 13.67 4.25 12.83
C LYS A 339 12.83 3.60 11.75
N TYR A 340 13.10 2.35 11.40
CA TYR A 340 12.34 1.65 10.37
C TYR A 340 10.99 1.18 10.88
N ALA A 341 10.86 0.75 12.13
CA ALA A 341 9.57 0.47 12.77
C ALA A 341 8.64 1.69 12.72
N THR A 342 9.15 2.89 13.05
CA THR A 342 8.40 4.14 12.92
C THR A 342 7.92 4.36 11.48
N ARG A 343 8.78 4.10 10.49
CA ARG A 343 8.39 4.23 9.08
C ARG A 343 7.36 3.19 8.66
N THR A 344 7.47 1.94 9.11
CA THR A 344 6.46 0.90 8.87
C THR A 344 5.10 1.35 9.38
N ASN A 345 5.05 1.88 10.60
CA ASN A 345 3.82 2.43 11.19
C ASN A 345 3.28 3.62 10.38
N GLN A 346 4.13 4.55 9.94
CA GLN A 346 3.71 5.66 9.06
C GLN A 346 3.05 5.15 7.77
N TRP A 347 3.63 4.14 7.11
CA TRP A 347 3.06 3.58 5.89
C TRP A 347 1.81 2.73 6.14
N ASN A 348 1.72 2.05 7.27
CA ASN A 348 0.50 1.37 7.70
C ASN A 348 -0.64 2.37 7.95
N ASN A 349 -0.38 3.50 8.59
CA ASN A 349 -1.36 4.57 8.76
C ASN A 349 -1.83 5.14 7.40
N ILE A 350 -0.90 5.31 6.45
CA ILE A 350 -1.25 5.74 5.08
C ILE A 350 -2.11 4.67 4.38
N LYS A 351 -1.82 3.37 4.59
CA LYS A 351 -2.60 2.26 4.04
C LYS A 351 -4.02 2.23 4.61
N GLU A 352 -4.16 2.41 5.92
CA GLU A 352 -5.46 2.51 6.60
C GLU A 352 -6.27 3.72 6.07
N PHE A 353 -5.62 4.88 5.90
CA PHE A 353 -6.22 6.07 5.32
C PHE A 353 -6.67 5.87 3.86
N SER A 354 -5.87 5.16 3.05
CA SER A 354 -6.17 4.89 1.64
C SER A 354 -7.35 3.93 1.45
N ASN A 355 -7.52 2.97 2.36
CA ASN A 355 -8.57 1.95 2.30
C ASN A 355 -9.94 2.42 2.79
N GLY A 356 -10.11 3.70 3.15
CA GLY A 356 -11.36 4.21 3.73
C GLY A 356 -11.72 3.58 5.09
N ILE A 357 -10.75 2.90 5.73
CA ILE A 357 -10.90 2.31 7.05
C ILE A 357 -10.64 3.41 8.07
N ASN A 358 -11.73 3.88 8.68
CA ASN A 358 -11.82 4.69 9.90
C ASN A 358 -10.81 5.86 10.06
N ILE A 359 -11.27 7.05 9.64
CA ILE A 359 -10.72 8.36 10.04
C ILE A 359 -10.62 8.50 11.57
N GLU A 360 -11.38 7.70 12.33
CA GLU A 360 -11.30 7.57 13.80
C GLU A 360 -9.88 7.21 14.28
N LYS A 361 -9.13 6.33 13.58
CA LYS A 361 -7.77 5.95 13.99
C LYS A 361 -6.67 6.92 13.57
N VAL A 362 -6.95 7.83 12.64
CA VAL A 362 -6.01 8.91 12.29
C VAL A 362 -5.94 9.95 13.42
N ALA A 363 -7.02 10.08 14.19
CA ALA A 363 -7.02 10.85 15.44
C ALA A 363 -6.26 10.14 16.58
N GLU A 364 -6.09 8.81 16.50
CA GLU A 364 -5.40 8.01 17.53
C GLU A 364 -3.92 7.69 17.20
N SER A 365 -3.49 7.76 15.94
CA SER A 365 -2.11 7.38 15.54
C SER A 365 -1.11 8.55 15.48
N GLY A 366 -1.53 9.75 15.92
CA GLY A 366 -0.66 10.91 16.13
C GLY A 366 0.26 10.79 17.35
N LYS A 367 0.94 9.65 17.56
CA LYS A 367 2.00 9.53 18.56
C LYS A 367 3.11 8.58 18.15
N PHE A 368 4.23 9.15 17.71
CA PHE A 368 5.42 9.33 18.54
C PHE A 368 6.54 9.83 17.63
N ASN A 369 6.67 11.14 17.54
CA ASN A 369 7.95 11.81 17.42
C ASN A 369 7.88 12.92 18.46
N SER A 370 8.37 12.67 19.68
CA SER A 370 8.38 13.67 20.74
C SER A 370 9.41 14.76 20.44
N LYS A 371 9.17 15.52 19.38
CA LYS A 371 9.84 16.79 19.14
C LYS A 371 9.11 17.81 20.02
N ARG A 372 9.58 17.96 21.25
CA ARG A 372 9.08 18.93 22.24
C ARG A 372 10.04 20.11 22.30
N VAL A 373 9.50 21.29 22.54
CA VAL A 373 10.27 22.47 22.92
C VAL A 373 9.92 22.83 24.35
N GLY A 374 10.92 22.91 25.24
CA GLY A 374 10.71 23.23 26.64
C GLY A 374 9.88 22.19 27.41
N ASN A 375 9.08 22.62 28.37
CA ASN A 375 8.20 21.76 29.19
C ASN A 375 6.71 22.17 29.02
N ASN A 376 5.81 21.37 29.58
CA ASN A 376 4.36 21.59 29.54
C ASN A 376 3.84 22.32 30.80
N ASN A 377 4.72 22.91 31.62
CA ASN A 377 4.31 23.72 32.76
C ASN A 377 4.01 25.15 32.30
N VAL A 378 2.79 25.60 32.59
CA VAL A 378 2.32 26.93 32.24
C VAL A 378 2.72 27.91 33.32
N ASP A 379 3.42 28.98 32.95
CA ASP A 379 3.65 30.12 33.85
C ASP A 379 2.34 30.89 34.07
N LEU A 380 1.62 30.52 35.14
CA LEU A 380 0.32 31.11 35.48
C LEU A 380 0.42 32.60 35.84
N ILE A 381 1.58 33.09 36.29
CA ILE A 381 1.79 34.50 36.62
C ILE A 381 1.89 35.30 35.32
N LYS A 382 2.75 34.86 34.40
CA LYS A 382 2.89 35.46 33.07
C LYS A 382 1.60 35.38 32.27
N MET A 383 0.86 34.27 32.38
CA MET A 383 -0.46 34.11 31.77
C MET A 383 -1.48 35.15 32.27
N LYS A 384 -1.45 35.48 33.57
CA LYS A 384 -2.35 36.50 34.13
C LYS A 384 -2.01 37.90 33.62
N LYS A 385 -0.72 38.25 33.50
CA LYS A 385 -0.26 39.60 33.15
C LYS A 385 -0.33 39.93 31.66
N GLU A 386 0.11 39.03 30.79
CA GLU A 386 0.45 39.39 29.39
C GLU A 386 -0.38 38.62 28.36
N PHE A 387 -0.67 37.34 28.61
CA PHE A 387 -1.29 36.44 27.64
C PHE A 387 -2.65 36.94 27.11
N GLY A 388 -3.41 37.65 27.94
CA GLY A 388 -4.73 38.17 27.56
C GLY A 388 -4.70 39.19 26.42
N LYS A 389 -3.61 39.95 26.25
CA LYS A 389 -3.51 41.03 25.26
C LYS A 389 -3.50 40.50 23.82
N LYS A 390 -2.90 39.32 23.61
CA LYS A 390 -2.85 38.58 22.33
C LYS A 390 -4.24 38.30 21.73
N PHE A 391 -5.31 38.34 22.53
CA PHE A 391 -6.67 38.04 22.05
C PHE A 391 -7.46 39.28 21.65
N ASN A 392 -7.01 40.50 21.97
CA ASN A 392 -7.81 41.72 21.83
C ASN A 392 -8.24 42.03 20.40
N GLN A 393 -7.47 41.61 19.39
CA GLN A 393 -7.68 41.93 17.96
C GLN A 393 -7.65 40.68 17.06
N LEU A 394 -8.03 39.50 17.56
CA LEU A 394 -8.04 38.26 16.75
C LEU A 394 -9.15 38.26 15.68
N THR A 395 -10.27 38.89 16.01
CA THR A 395 -11.46 39.09 15.17
C THR A 395 -12.02 40.50 15.36
N ASN A 396 -12.95 40.90 14.51
CA ASN A 396 -13.67 42.18 14.63
C ASN A 396 -14.76 42.16 15.72
N ASP A 397 -14.99 41.01 16.38
CA ASP A 397 -16.03 40.85 17.40
C ASP A 397 -15.38 40.70 18.79
N SER A 398 -15.60 41.69 19.66
CA SER A 398 -15.01 41.73 21.00
C SER A 398 -15.51 40.58 21.88
N ALA A 399 -16.77 40.16 21.70
CA ALA A 399 -17.34 39.01 22.41
C ALA A 399 -16.61 37.71 22.04
N THR A 400 -16.38 37.47 20.75
CA THR A 400 -15.57 36.34 20.26
C THR A 400 -14.15 36.38 20.82
N ASN A 401 -13.49 37.53 20.77
CA ASN A 401 -12.14 37.71 21.31
C ASN A 401 -12.08 37.39 22.82
N ASN A 402 -13.07 37.85 23.60
CA ASN A 402 -13.19 37.56 25.02
C ASN A 402 -13.40 36.05 25.29
N SER A 403 -14.25 35.38 24.49
CA SER A 403 -14.46 33.93 24.59
C SER A 403 -13.21 33.13 24.25
N LEU A 404 -12.50 33.49 23.17
CA LEU A 404 -11.24 32.84 22.80
C LEU A 404 -10.21 32.97 23.92
N ARG A 405 -10.07 34.17 24.52
CA ARG A 405 -9.21 34.40 25.69
C ARG A 405 -9.61 33.54 26.89
N LYS A 406 -10.91 33.46 27.18
CA LYS A 406 -11.46 32.66 28.29
C LYS A 406 -11.11 31.19 28.12
N TYR A 407 -11.36 30.60 26.95
CA TYR A 407 -11.14 29.18 26.72
C TYR A 407 -9.66 28.82 26.53
N ALA A 408 -8.84 29.72 25.99
CA ALA A 408 -7.38 29.56 25.97
C ALA A 408 -6.79 29.49 27.38
N LYS A 409 -7.24 30.36 28.30
CA LYS A 409 -6.83 30.28 29.71
C LYS A 409 -7.33 29.00 30.38
N ALA A 410 -8.58 28.60 30.09
CA ALA A 410 -9.16 27.37 30.64
C ALA A 410 -8.37 26.11 30.26
N MET A 411 -8.05 25.91 28.97
CA MET A 411 -7.27 24.74 28.53
C MET A 411 -5.86 24.72 29.12
N LEU A 412 -5.17 25.86 29.17
CA LEU A 412 -3.83 25.94 29.74
C LEU A 412 -3.82 25.67 31.25
N THR A 413 -4.87 26.09 31.96
CA THR A 413 -4.99 25.84 33.40
C THR A 413 -5.32 24.37 33.65
N HIS A 414 -6.25 23.80 32.87
CA HIS A 414 -6.68 22.42 32.99
C HIS A 414 -5.57 21.41 32.64
N ARG A 415 -4.81 21.68 31.57
CA ARG A 415 -3.76 20.79 31.06
C ARG A 415 -2.36 21.12 31.57
N ASN A 416 -2.22 22.04 32.52
CA ASN A 416 -0.93 22.43 33.10
C ASN A 416 -0.15 21.20 33.63
N GLY A 417 1.08 21.02 33.17
CA GLY A 417 1.93 19.89 33.54
C GLY A 417 1.51 18.54 32.93
N THR A 418 0.53 18.54 32.03
CA THR A 418 0.05 17.33 31.34
C THR A 418 0.34 17.41 29.85
N ASP A 419 0.41 16.25 29.20
CA ASP A 419 0.46 16.16 27.74
C ASP A 419 -0.92 15.99 27.10
N GLY A 420 -2.00 16.33 27.82
CA GLY A 420 -3.35 16.30 27.26
C GLY A 420 -3.67 17.54 26.43
N GLU A 421 -4.60 17.38 25.50
CA GLU A 421 -5.17 18.49 24.74
C GLU A 421 -6.67 18.66 25.04
N ASP A 422 -7.13 19.90 24.99
CA ASP A 422 -8.54 20.29 25.02
C ASP A 422 -8.91 20.93 23.69
N LEU A 423 -10.14 20.68 23.23
CA LEU A 423 -10.69 21.30 22.04
C LEU A 423 -11.93 22.12 22.39
N TYR A 424 -11.99 23.34 21.88
CA TYR A 424 -13.20 24.16 21.88
C TYR A 424 -13.52 24.63 20.46
N ILE A 425 -14.82 24.68 20.14
CA ILE A 425 -15.33 25.31 18.92
C ILE A 425 -16.15 26.52 19.33
N ILE A 426 -15.70 27.69 18.87
CA ILE A 426 -16.29 28.99 19.21
C ILE A 426 -16.93 29.57 17.96
N SER A 427 -18.15 30.08 18.10
CA SER A 427 -18.80 30.85 17.04
C SER A 427 -18.01 32.12 16.77
N LYS A 428 -17.70 32.37 15.50
CA LYS A 428 -17.09 33.62 15.04
C LYS A 428 -18.03 34.83 15.21
N LYS A 429 -19.34 34.56 15.37
CA LYS A 429 -20.37 35.56 15.67
C LYS A 429 -20.78 35.43 17.13
N ALA A 430 -20.68 36.52 17.90
CA ALA A 430 -21.07 36.62 19.31
C ALA A 430 -20.28 35.72 20.29
N GLY A 431 -19.23 35.04 19.86
CA GLY A 431 -18.33 34.29 20.74
C GLY A 431 -18.93 33.12 21.50
N LYS A 432 -20.10 32.60 21.09
CA LYS A 432 -20.75 31.48 21.79
C LYS A 432 -19.91 30.20 21.68
N LYS A 433 -19.71 29.47 22.79
CA LYS A 433 -19.15 28.12 22.76
C LYS A 433 -20.16 27.18 22.09
N LEU A 434 -19.80 26.66 20.93
CA LEU A 434 -20.63 25.73 20.17
C LEU A 434 -20.37 24.28 20.57
N PHE A 435 -19.12 23.94 20.86
CA PHE A 435 -18.70 22.60 21.25
C PHE A 435 -17.45 22.65 22.14
N SER A 436 -17.27 21.63 22.99
CA SER A 436 -16.03 21.41 23.72
C SER A 436 -15.80 19.93 24.01
N LYS A 437 -14.54 19.50 23.94
CA LYS A 437 -14.08 18.18 24.36
C LYS A 437 -12.81 18.36 25.21
N THR A 438 -12.96 18.16 26.51
CA THR A 438 -11.90 18.37 27.51
C THR A 438 -11.54 17.09 28.27
N ASN A 439 -12.38 16.06 28.22
CA ASN A 439 -12.21 14.83 29.00
C ASN A 439 -11.51 13.74 28.18
N SER A 440 -10.72 14.12 27.18
CA SER A 440 -9.95 13.13 26.40
C SER A 440 -8.76 12.64 27.24
N ASN A 441 -8.64 11.32 27.33
CA ASN A 441 -7.48 10.64 27.93
C ASN A 441 -6.32 10.49 26.93
N ASN A 442 -6.52 10.94 25.67
CA ASN A 442 -5.47 10.88 24.67
C ASN A 442 -4.43 11.96 24.97
N ILE A 443 -3.20 11.50 25.14
CA ILE A 443 -2.02 12.38 25.12
C ILE A 443 -1.95 13.06 23.71
N LEU A 444 -1.41 14.27 23.56
CA LEU A 444 -1.11 14.96 22.28
C LEU A 444 -2.20 14.91 21.20
N GLY A 445 -3.47 15.04 21.60
CA GLY A 445 -4.57 15.12 20.64
C GLY A 445 -5.94 14.98 21.29
N VAL A 446 -6.97 15.38 20.54
CA VAL A 446 -8.37 15.25 20.94
C VAL A 446 -9.11 14.36 19.95
N GLU A 447 -9.59 13.22 20.45
CA GLU A 447 -10.42 12.30 19.68
C GLU A 447 -11.90 12.68 19.74
N LEU A 448 -12.53 12.66 18.58
CA LEU A 448 -13.94 12.93 18.39
C LEU A 448 -14.58 11.76 17.64
N ASN A 449 -15.79 11.38 18.04
CA ASN A 449 -16.56 10.39 17.29
C ASN A 449 -17.19 10.98 16.02
N LYS A 450 -17.80 10.12 15.20
CA LYS A 450 -18.43 10.51 13.92
C LYS A 450 -19.56 11.53 14.12
N GLU A 451 -20.41 11.36 15.12
CA GLU A 451 -21.52 12.30 15.36
C GLU A 451 -21.01 13.70 15.74
N GLU A 452 -20.00 13.77 16.61
CA GLU A 452 -19.37 15.02 17.04
C GLU A 452 -18.71 15.75 15.86
N ILE A 453 -18.01 15.01 14.98
CA ILE A 453 -17.37 15.57 13.79
C ILE A 453 -18.41 16.16 12.83
N GLU A 454 -19.49 15.43 12.57
CA GLU A 454 -20.52 15.89 11.65
C GLU A 454 -21.30 17.07 12.23
N LEU A 455 -21.59 17.06 13.53
CA LEU A 455 -22.14 18.19 14.25
C LEU A 455 -21.28 19.45 14.06
N ILE A 456 -19.96 19.34 14.27
CA ILE A 456 -19.04 20.47 14.08
C ILE A 456 -19.06 20.96 12.64
N ARG A 457 -19.06 20.06 11.65
CA ARG A 457 -19.04 20.42 10.22
C ARG A 457 -20.25 21.26 9.81
N GLN A 458 -21.41 20.97 10.38
CA GLN A 458 -22.67 21.66 10.10
C GLN A 458 -22.78 23.04 10.78
N MET A 459 -21.96 23.32 11.81
CA MET A 459 -21.97 24.62 12.48
C MET A 459 -21.51 25.74 11.53
N PRO A 460 -22.25 26.85 11.42
CA PRO A 460 -21.87 27.99 10.61
C PRO A 460 -20.82 28.85 11.33
N SER A 461 -19.90 29.47 10.57
CA SER A 461 -18.98 30.51 11.04
C SER A 461 -18.27 30.19 12.37
N LYS A 462 -17.25 29.33 12.35
CA LYS A 462 -16.67 28.71 13.55
C LYS A 462 -15.14 28.75 13.58
N ILE A 463 -14.62 28.87 14.79
CA ILE A 463 -13.19 28.90 15.11
C ILE A 463 -12.88 27.69 15.98
N GLY A 464 -11.93 26.86 15.56
CA GLY A 464 -11.38 25.79 16.40
C GLY A 464 -10.22 26.31 17.23
N ILE A 465 -10.18 25.98 18.52
CA ILE A 465 -9.06 26.32 19.41
C ILE A 465 -8.68 25.11 20.26
N HIS A 466 -7.38 24.80 20.28
CA HIS A 466 -6.80 23.72 21.10
C HIS A 466 -5.40 24.08 21.59
N ASN A 467 -4.90 23.35 22.59
CA ASN A 467 -3.55 23.54 23.14
C ASN A 467 -2.54 22.54 22.59
N HIS A 468 -1.27 22.94 22.48
CA HIS A 468 -0.14 22.07 22.19
C HIS A 468 0.80 22.02 23.43
N PRO A 469 0.78 20.93 24.23
CA PRO A 469 1.67 20.78 25.38
C PRO A 469 3.14 20.57 24.99
N THR A 470 3.43 20.26 23.72
CA THR A 470 4.79 20.12 23.18
C THR A 470 5.43 21.45 22.76
N ASN A 471 4.67 22.55 22.80
CA ASN A 471 5.07 23.90 22.36
C ASN A 471 5.54 24.00 20.90
N ILE A 472 5.09 23.07 20.05
CA ILE A 472 5.35 23.11 18.61
C ILE A 472 4.31 23.95 17.87
N LEU A 473 4.70 24.48 16.71
CA LEU A 473 3.81 25.22 15.80
C LEU A 473 2.69 24.31 15.26
N PRO A 474 1.62 24.86 14.65
CA PRO A 474 0.58 24.08 13.98
C PRO A 474 1.16 23.03 13.03
N THR A 475 0.68 21.80 13.17
CA THR A 475 1.10 20.60 12.45
C THR A 475 0.26 20.37 11.19
N GLY A 476 0.68 19.45 10.32
CA GLY A 476 -0.10 19.12 9.12
C GLY A 476 -1.50 18.62 9.46
N SER A 477 -1.63 17.87 10.57
CA SER A 477 -2.90 17.40 11.09
C SER A 477 -3.84 18.55 11.44
N ASP A 478 -3.34 19.63 12.04
CA ASP A 478 -4.16 20.79 12.41
C ASP A 478 -4.81 21.44 11.19
N PHE A 479 -4.04 21.63 10.10
CA PHE A 479 -4.57 22.21 8.86
C PHE A 479 -5.59 21.28 8.17
N VAL A 480 -5.30 19.98 8.11
CA VAL A 480 -6.21 19.00 7.53
C VAL A 480 -7.51 18.93 8.32
N VAL A 481 -7.42 18.90 9.65
CA VAL A 481 -8.58 18.90 10.55
C VAL A 481 -9.38 20.19 10.38
N ALA A 482 -8.72 21.34 10.32
CA ALA A 482 -9.41 22.63 10.12
C ALA A 482 -10.16 22.69 8.79
N GLY A 483 -9.54 22.21 7.70
CA GLY A 483 -10.19 22.13 6.39
C GLY A 483 -11.34 21.13 6.37
N TYR A 484 -11.12 19.93 6.92
CA TYR A 484 -12.13 18.88 6.97
C TYR A 484 -13.32 19.27 7.85
N ARG A 485 -13.08 19.94 8.98
CA ARG A 485 -14.14 20.43 9.88
C ARG A 485 -14.71 21.79 9.45
N LYS A 486 -14.19 22.40 8.38
CA LYS A 486 -14.64 23.68 7.81
C LYS A 486 -14.56 24.84 8.81
N TYR A 487 -13.43 25.00 9.47
CA TYR A 487 -13.17 26.18 10.33
C TYR A 487 -12.92 27.42 9.47
N ASP A 488 -13.36 28.59 9.93
CA ASP A 488 -12.93 29.88 9.36
C ASP A 488 -11.43 30.09 9.54
N PHE A 489 -10.93 29.73 10.72
CA PHE A 489 -9.52 29.59 11.06
C PHE A 489 -9.40 28.78 12.37
N GLY A 490 -8.21 28.26 12.63
CA GLY A 490 -7.87 27.60 13.87
C GLY A 490 -6.90 28.43 14.72
N LEU A 491 -6.85 28.12 16.02
CA LEU A 491 -5.89 28.65 16.97
C LEU A 491 -5.20 27.51 17.70
N VAL A 492 -3.87 27.51 17.68
CA VAL A 492 -3.04 26.67 18.55
C VAL A 492 -2.52 27.52 19.69
N ILE A 493 -2.68 27.02 20.91
CA ILE A 493 -2.18 27.66 22.14
C ILE A 493 -1.09 26.78 22.75
N THR A 494 0.14 27.28 22.82
CA THR A 494 1.24 26.51 23.44
C THR A 494 1.33 26.79 24.94
N HIS A 495 1.92 25.85 25.69
CA HIS A 495 2.10 25.98 27.14
C HIS A 495 3.17 27.04 27.51
N ASP A 496 4.04 27.42 26.57
CA ASP A 496 4.92 28.59 26.66
C ASP A 496 4.23 29.94 26.33
N LEU A 497 2.89 29.95 26.29
CA LEU A 497 2.03 31.13 26.12
C LEU A 497 2.08 31.79 24.74
N LYS A 498 2.52 31.07 23.70
CA LYS A 498 2.39 31.53 22.31
C LYS A 498 1.01 31.16 21.75
N VAL A 499 0.59 31.95 20.77
CA VAL A 499 -0.72 31.83 20.13
C VAL A 499 -0.49 31.88 18.63
N PHE A 500 -0.87 30.82 17.92
CA PHE A 500 -0.73 30.74 16.47
C PHE A 500 -2.10 30.71 15.82
N LYS A 501 -2.36 31.65 14.92
CA LYS A 501 -3.55 31.66 14.06
C LYS A 501 -3.19 30.99 12.74
N TYR A 502 -4.00 30.02 12.33
CA TYR A 502 -3.75 29.25 11.12
C TYR A 502 -5.04 29.00 10.34
N LYS A 503 -4.93 28.84 9.02
CA LYS A 503 -6.07 28.61 8.13
C LYS A 503 -5.60 27.80 6.92
N VAL A 504 -6.48 26.92 6.43
CA VAL A 504 -6.22 26.16 5.21
C VAL A 504 -6.47 27.03 3.97
N GLY A 505 -5.63 26.90 2.96
CA GLY A 505 -5.81 27.53 1.65
C GLY A 505 -6.80 26.77 0.76
N ASN A 506 -6.84 27.15 -0.52
CA ASN A 506 -7.83 26.62 -1.48
C ASN A 506 -7.47 25.24 -2.06
N LYS A 507 -6.26 24.74 -1.78
CA LYS A 507 -5.77 23.45 -2.30
C LYS A 507 -5.58 22.46 -1.15
N PRO A 508 -6.21 21.27 -1.22
CA PRO A 508 -6.04 20.26 -0.19
C PRO A 508 -4.63 19.66 -0.25
N PHE A 509 -4.07 19.35 0.92
CA PHE A 509 -2.82 18.59 1.05
C PHE A 509 -2.96 17.56 2.18
N PRO A 510 -2.26 16.42 2.12
CA PRO A 510 -2.29 15.44 3.21
C PRO A 510 -1.50 15.96 4.41
N ALA A 511 -1.87 15.56 5.64
CA ALA A 511 -1.22 16.02 6.86
C ALA A 511 0.31 15.81 6.82
N THR A 512 0.72 14.65 6.31
CA THR A 512 2.13 14.27 6.16
C THR A 512 2.92 15.18 5.21
N TYR A 513 2.27 16.00 4.38
CA TYR A 513 2.98 16.90 3.48
C TYR A 513 3.81 17.95 4.24
N LEU A 514 3.20 18.59 5.24
CA LEU A 514 3.91 19.54 6.10
C LEU A 514 4.97 18.80 6.92
N ASP A 515 4.63 17.66 7.52
CA ASP A 515 5.55 16.89 8.35
C ASP A 515 6.81 16.44 7.57
N ASN A 516 6.64 16.02 6.31
CA ASN A 516 7.75 15.66 5.43
C ASN A 516 8.66 16.86 5.10
N LYS A 517 8.10 18.07 4.99
CA LYS A 517 8.88 19.30 4.76
C LYS A 517 9.64 19.68 6.02
N VAL A 518 9.04 19.53 7.20
CA VAL A 518 9.74 19.69 8.50
C VAL A 518 10.90 18.70 8.59
N ASP A 519 10.67 17.42 8.28
CA ASP A 519 11.70 16.38 8.29
C ASP A 519 12.81 16.65 7.26
N LYS A 520 12.48 17.20 6.09
CA LYS A 520 13.46 17.67 5.10
C LYS A 520 14.38 18.74 5.71
N TYR A 521 13.82 19.72 6.41
CA TYR A 521 14.59 20.82 7.01
C TYR A 521 15.37 20.43 8.27
N MET A 522 14.92 19.41 8.99
CA MET A 522 15.71 18.81 10.07
C MET A 522 16.76 17.81 9.57
N GLY A 523 16.64 17.34 8.32
CA GLY A 523 17.57 16.39 7.73
C GLY A 523 18.98 16.95 7.56
N LYS A 524 19.95 16.05 7.35
CA LYS A 524 21.40 16.33 7.30
C LYS A 524 21.81 17.54 6.43
N ASN A 525 21.04 17.85 5.39
CA ASN A 525 21.36 18.92 4.45
C ASN A 525 21.09 20.33 4.98
N TYR A 526 20.18 20.46 5.96
CA TYR A 526 19.77 21.75 6.53
C TYR A 526 20.05 21.81 8.03
N ASN A 527 19.88 20.68 8.73
CA ASN A 527 20.18 20.52 10.16
C ASN A 527 19.54 21.59 11.06
N LEU A 528 18.33 22.05 10.71
CA LEU A 528 17.66 23.11 11.45
C LEU A 528 17.02 22.55 12.74
N PRO A 529 17.04 23.33 13.84
CA PRO A 529 16.22 23.05 15.02
C PRO A 529 14.73 22.91 14.67
N ILE A 530 13.97 22.17 15.47
CA ILE A 530 12.56 21.85 15.16
C ILE A 530 11.71 23.10 14.89
N LEU A 531 11.81 24.16 15.69
CA LEU A 531 11.01 25.37 15.47
C LEU A 531 11.35 26.04 14.15
N GLU A 532 12.64 26.23 13.87
CA GLU A 532 13.11 26.83 12.62
C GLU A 532 12.70 25.98 11.41
N ALA A 533 12.79 24.65 11.54
CA ALA A 533 12.33 23.72 10.51
C ALA A 533 10.80 23.82 10.28
N GLN A 534 10.01 23.95 11.34
CA GLN A 534 8.56 24.15 11.26
C GLN A 534 8.21 25.48 10.62
N GLU A 535 8.80 26.59 11.08
CA GLU A 535 8.57 27.91 10.51
C GLU A 535 8.92 27.95 9.02
N LYS A 536 10.06 27.37 8.64
CA LYS A 536 10.48 27.30 7.25
C LYS A 536 9.54 26.46 6.39
N ALA A 537 9.07 25.32 6.90
CA ALA A 537 8.10 24.49 6.21
C ALA A 537 6.74 25.20 6.06
N LEU A 538 6.26 25.86 7.11
CA LEU A 538 5.02 26.63 7.09
C LEU A 538 5.10 27.83 6.15
N GLN A 539 6.24 28.53 6.11
CA GLN A 539 6.50 29.62 5.15
C GLN A 539 6.50 29.11 3.71
N GLU A 540 7.11 27.96 3.43
CA GLU A 540 7.09 27.34 2.10
C GLU A 540 5.65 27.02 1.66
N LEU A 541 4.87 26.34 2.51
CA LEU A 541 3.47 26.02 2.21
C LEU A 541 2.59 27.27 2.06
N SER A 542 2.89 28.32 2.83
CA SER A 542 2.17 29.59 2.71
C SER A 542 2.48 30.30 1.38
N LYS A 543 3.75 30.31 0.93
CA LYS A 543 4.14 30.82 -0.39
C LYS A 543 3.51 30.03 -1.54
N GLU A 544 3.29 28.73 -1.36
CA GLU A 544 2.56 27.88 -2.32
C GLU A 544 1.04 28.13 -2.34
N GLY A 545 0.53 28.95 -1.42
CA GLY A 545 -0.90 29.24 -1.26
C GLY A 545 -1.71 28.08 -0.65
N LEU A 546 -1.04 27.13 0.00
CA LEU A 546 -1.68 25.96 0.63
C LEU A 546 -2.24 26.28 2.02
N ILE A 547 -1.64 27.24 2.72
CA ILE A 547 -2.02 27.65 4.08
C ILE A 547 -1.81 29.15 4.32
N GLU A 548 -2.46 29.66 5.35
CA GLU A 548 -2.12 30.94 5.99
C GLU A 548 -1.79 30.65 7.45
N TRP A 549 -0.74 31.26 7.99
CA TRP A 549 -0.40 31.14 9.41
C TRP A 549 0.32 32.39 9.92
N LYS A 550 0.20 32.67 11.21
CA LYS A 550 0.98 33.70 11.90
C LYS A 550 1.00 33.48 13.41
N GLU A 551 2.10 33.86 14.06
CA GLU A 551 2.11 34.07 15.51
C GLU A 551 1.37 35.35 15.86
N ILE A 552 0.64 35.33 16.98
CA ILE A 552 -0.07 36.48 17.50
C ILE A 552 0.74 37.08 18.65
N LEU A 553 1.20 38.30 18.41
CA LEU A 553 1.94 39.10 19.38
C LEU A 553 0.96 39.86 20.30
N ALA A 554 1.46 40.23 21.49
CA ALA A 554 0.68 40.82 22.57
C ALA A 554 0.40 42.31 22.34
#